data_AF-A0A1F2ULG1-F1
#
_entry.id   AF-A0A1F2ULG1-F1
#
_cell.length_a   1.000
_cell.length_b   1.000
_cell.length_c   1.000
_cell.angle_alpha   90.00
_cell.angle_beta   90.00
_cell.angle_gamma   90.00
#
_symmetry.space_group_name_H-M   'P 1'
#
loop_
_entity.id
_entity.type
_entity.pdbx_description
1 polymer ?
#
loop_
_entity_poly.entity_id
_entity_poly.type
_entity_poly.pdbx_seq_one_letter_code
_entity_poly.pdbx_strand_id
1 'polypeptide(L)'
;MFETSQQEESSKAPKIIIGAILVVLVLFGVLYFGHLREEPAAPAAGEGAAAPSAAAPAGDEKPDPMRDLQILKFNLGRDQTQTMALWDLQLANRSRAFGYKDIQYATNYYDSGGGLLSTRGGTIPQPMDPMDQKTFTQINDGLYPVGTARFTVELKGAQPVP
;
A
#
# COMPACT_ATOMS: atom_id res chain seq x y z
N MET A 1 -50.26 -36.51 -26.84
CA MET A 1 -49.78 -37.21 -25.64
C MET A 1 -48.39 -36.65 -25.35
N PHE A 2 -48.24 -35.99 -24.21
CA PHE A 2 -46.97 -35.42 -23.75
C PHE A 2 -46.40 -36.36 -22.69
N GLU A 3 -45.23 -36.92 -22.96
CA GLU A 3 -44.31 -37.42 -21.93
C GLU A 3 -42.90 -37.39 -22.52
N THR A 4 -42.13 -36.38 -22.12
CA THR A 4 -40.67 -36.37 -22.19
C THR A 4 -40.23 -35.97 -20.79
N SER A 5 -39.95 -37.01 -20.01
CA SER A 5 -39.14 -36.95 -18.81
C SER A 5 -37.81 -37.61 -19.15
N GLN A 6 -36.77 -36.82 -19.31
CA GLN A 6 -35.37 -37.23 -19.09
C GLN A 6 -34.66 -35.96 -18.58
N GLN A 7 -34.60 -35.76 -17.27
CA GLN A 7 -33.62 -36.35 -16.35
C GLN A 7 -32.19 -35.90 -16.67
N GLU A 8 -31.81 -34.90 -15.89
CA GLU A 8 -30.48 -34.44 -15.48
C GLU A 8 -29.33 -35.45 -15.66
N GLU A 9 -28.35 -35.13 -16.51
CA GLU A 9 -27.06 -35.82 -16.51
C GLU A 9 -26.00 -34.95 -15.81
N SER A 10 -25.74 -35.35 -14.57
CA SER A 10 -24.64 -34.95 -13.71
C SER A 10 -23.29 -35.00 -14.44
N SER A 11 -22.74 -33.83 -14.76
CA SER A 11 -21.35 -33.69 -15.20
C SER A 11 -20.41 -34.03 -14.03
N LYS A 12 -19.93 -35.27 -14.03
CA LYS A 12 -18.90 -35.77 -13.12
C LYS A 12 -17.58 -35.06 -13.42
N ALA A 13 -17.21 -34.08 -12.60
CA ALA A 13 -15.87 -33.52 -12.61
C ALA A 13 -14.84 -34.65 -12.34
N PRO A 14 -13.75 -34.75 -13.12
CA PRO A 14 -12.80 -35.84 -13.00
C PRO A 14 -12.06 -35.76 -11.66
N LYS A 15 -12.06 -36.87 -10.91
CA LYS A 15 -11.47 -37.04 -9.57
C LYS A 15 -9.98 -36.64 -9.46
N ILE A 16 -9.29 -36.44 -10.58
CA ILE A 16 -7.89 -36.00 -10.67
C ILE A 16 -7.74 -34.54 -10.24
N ILE A 17 -8.72 -33.68 -10.53
CA ILE A 17 -8.65 -32.23 -10.21
C ILE A 17 -8.79 -32.01 -8.69
N ILE A 18 -9.66 -32.80 -8.03
CA ILE A 18 -9.86 -32.72 -6.58
C ILE A 18 -8.61 -33.16 -5.81
N GLY A 19 -7.92 -34.20 -6.30
CA GLY A 19 -6.66 -34.68 -5.70
C GLY A 19 -5.54 -33.63 -5.76
N ALA A 20 -5.39 -32.94 -6.89
CA ALA A 20 -4.37 -31.90 -7.05
C ALA A 20 -4.63 -30.68 -6.13
N ILE A 21 -5.88 -30.27 -5.97
CA ILE A 21 -6.25 -29.15 -5.08
C ILE A 21 -5.95 -29.49 -3.62
N LEU A 22 -6.23 -30.72 -3.17
CA LEU A 22 -5.93 -31.14 -1.80
C LEU A 22 -4.44 -31.13 -1.51
N VAL A 23 -3.59 -31.57 -2.46
CA VAL A 23 -2.13 -31.55 -2.28
C VAL A 23 -1.59 -30.13 -2.16
N VAL A 24 -2.09 -29.19 -2.97
CA VAL A 24 -1.68 -27.78 -2.91
C VAL A 24 -2.11 -27.13 -1.60
N LEU A 25 -3.33 -27.39 -1.12
CA LEU A 25 -3.80 -26.85 0.16
C LEU A 25 -3.03 -27.42 1.36
N VAL A 26 -2.65 -28.70 1.32
CA VAL A 26 -1.81 -29.31 2.36
C VAL A 26 -0.39 -28.72 2.33
N LEU A 27 0.21 -28.54 1.16
CA LEU A 27 1.53 -27.90 1.04
C LEU A 27 1.51 -26.44 1.51
N PHE A 28 0.47 -25.68 1.14
CA PHE A 28 0.30 -24.31 1.59
C PHE A 28 0.05 -24.25 3.10
N GLY A 29 -0.76 -25.17 3.64
CA GLY A 29 -0.97 -25.29 5.08
C GLY A 29 0.30 -25.64 5.84
N VAL A 30 1.13 -26.57 5.35
CA VAL A 30 2.40 -26.96 5.97
C VAL A 30 3.42 -25.82 5.90
N LEU A 31 3.51 -25.09 4.78
CA LEU A 31 4.39 -23.94 4.66
C LEU A 31 3.92 -22.76 5.52
N TYR A 32 2.62 -22.47 5.53
CA TYR A 32 2.05 -21.38 6.32
C TYR A 32 2.13 -21.65 7.83
N PHE A 33 1.69 -22.83 8.28
CA PHE A 33 1.76 -23.21 9.71
C PHE A 33 3.18 -23.56 10.18
N GLY A 34 4.03 -24.10 9.30
CA GLY A 34 5.43 -24.38 9.60
C GLY A 34 6.24 -23.10 9.85
N HIS A 35 5.91 -22.01 9.16
CA HIS A 35 6.53 -20.69 9.38
C HIS A 35 5.97 -19.94 10.60
N LEU A 36 4.86 -20.42 11.17
CA LEU A 36 4.20 -19.85 12.37
C LEU A 36 4.55 -20.61 13.66
N ARG A 37 5.30 -21.72 13.59
CA ARG A 37 5.70 -22.55 14.74
C ARG A 37 7.20 -22.47 15.00
N GLU A 38 7.70 -21.27 15.26
CA GLU A 38 8.84 -21.08 16.15
C GLU A 38 8.27 -20.61 17.50
N GLU A 39 7.85 -21.54 18.35
CA GLU A 39 7.52 -21.28 19.76
C GLU A 39 8.80 -21.27 20.62
N PRO A 40 8.76 -20.59 21.78
CA PRO A 40 8.75 -21.43 22.97
C PRO A 40 7.70 -20.99 24.00
N ALA A 41 7.00 -22.02 24.49
CA ALA A 41 6.48 -22.23 25.84
C ALA A 41 6.41 -21.02 26.80
N ALA A 42 5.20 -20.78 27.30
CA ALA A 42 4.88 -19.90 28.42
C ALA A 42 5.73 -20.17 29.69
N PRO A 43 5.91 -19.13 30.51
CA PRO A 43 5.62 -19.25 31.93
C PRO A 43 4.50 -18.28 32.34
N ALA A 44 3.68 -18.74 33.26
CA ALA A 44 2.55 -18.01 33.83
C ALA A 44 2.97 -16.86 34.76
N ALA A 45 2.07 -15.86 34.82
CA ALA A 45 1.81 -14.90 35.91
C ALA A 45 2.85 -13.81 36.22
N GLY A 46 2.45 -12.57 35.96
CA GLY A 46 3.06 -11.34 36.49
C GLY A 46 2.39 -10.11 35.88
N GLU A 47 1.50 -9.46 36.63
CA GLU A 47 0.84 -8.21 36.27
C GLU A 47 1.86 -7.08 36.00
N GLY A 48 1.58 -6.29 34.97
CA GLY A 48 2.00 -4.88 34.86
C GLY A 48 3.47 -4.59 34.55
N ALA A 49 3.82 -4.55 33.27
CA ALA A 49 4.95 -3.72 32.80
C ALA A 49 4.73 -3.33 31.33
N ALA A 50 5.13 -2.11 31.01
CA ALA A 50 4.91 -1.39 29.77
C ALA A 50 5.17 -2.23 28.51
N ALA A 51 4.35 -1.97 27.48
CA ALA A 51 4.53 -2.50 26.14
C ALA A 51 5.99 -2.33 25.69
N PRO A 52 6.62 -3.37 25.11
CA PRO A 52 7.96 -3.23 24.56
C PRO A 52 7.90 -2.21 23.42
N SER A 53 8.52 -1.06 23.63
CA SER A 53 8.98 -0.20 22.53
C SER A 53 9.82 -1.11 21.64
N ALA A 54 9.35 -1.31 20.41
CA ALA A 54 10.07 -2.07 19.40
C ALA A 54 11.48 -1.47 19.31
N ALA A 55 12.48 -2.23 19.74
CA ALA A 55 13.87 -1.82 19.65
C ALA A 55 14.17 -1.49 18.19
N ALA A 56 14.54 -0.23 17.93
CA ALA A 56 15.08 0.18 16.64
C ALA A 56 16.22 -0.79 16.27
N PRO A 57 16.29 -1.29 15.03
CA PRO A 57 17.38 -2.17 14.65
C PRO A 57 18.70 -1.43 14.86
N ALA A 58 19.54 -1.99 15.72
CA ALA A 58 20.92 -1.56 15.94
C ALA A 58 21.75 -1.94 14.71
N GLY A 59 21.67 -1.10 13.68
CA GLY A 59 22.61 -1.04 12.58
C GLY A 59 22.90 0.42 12.29
N ASP A 60 24.07 0.72 11.72
CA ASP A 60 24.45 2.06 11.22
C ASP A 60 23.60 2.49 10.00
N GLU A 61 22.35 2.03 9.92
CA GLU A 61 21.44 2.40 8.87
C GLU A 61 21.01 3.85 9.09
N LYS A 62 21.29 4.71 8.13
CA LYS A 62 20.89 6.12 8.17
C LYS A 62 19.51 6.27 7.52
N PRO A 63 18.59 7.07 8.09
CA PRO A 63 17.32 7.34 7.43
C PRO A 63 17.54 7.98 6.04
N ASP A 64 16.94 7.39 5.02
CA ASP A 64 16.89 7.93 3.65
C ASP A 64 15.45 7.87 3.12
N PRO A 65 14.71 8.99 3.15
CA PRO A 65 13.31 9.01 2.74
C PRO A 65 13.12 8.72 1.25
N MET A 66 14.11 8.97 0.38
CA MET A 66 13.97 8.75 -1.07
C MET A 66 14.15 7.29 -1.45
N ARG A 67 14.85 6.53 -0.60
CA ARG A 67 14.97 5.08 -0.72
C ARG A 67 13.81 4.36 -0.02
N ASP A 68 13.38 4.91 1.11
CA ASP A 68 12.47 4.22 2.02
C ASP A 68 10.99 4.48 1.71
N LEU A 69 10.63 5.66 1.18
CA LEU A 69 9.24 6.00 0.85
C LEU A 69 8.92 5.67 -0.61
N GLN A 70 7.73 5.12 -0.84
CA GLN A 70 7.25 4.74 -2.16
C GLN A 70 5.83 5.25 -2.40
N ILE A 71 5.61 5.92 -3.54
CA ILE A 71 4.26 6.18 -4.05
C ILE A 71 3.73 4.88 -4.64
N LEU A 72 2.68 4.32 -4.04
CA LEU A 72 2.00 3.12 -4.55
C LEU A 72 0.93 3.46 -5.57
N LYS A 73 0.18 4.54 -5.30
CA LYS A 73 -0.92 5.01 -6.14
C LYS A 73 -1.08 6.51 -5.99
N PHE A 74 -1.48 7.17 -7.07
CA PHE A 74 -1.94 8.56 -7.03
C PHE A 74 -3.16 8.69 -7.93
N ASN A 75 -4.19 9.38 -7.46
CA ASN A 75 -5.39 9.69 -8.23
C ASN A 75 -5.71 11.16 -8.09
N LEU A 76 -6.06 11.79 -9.21
CA LEU A 76 -6.60 13.13 -9.19
C LEU A 76 -8.11 13.04 -8.97
N GLY A 77 -8.56 13.46 -7.79
CA GLY A 77 -9.95 13.72 -7.51
C GLY A 77 -10.44 14.88 -8.37
N ARG A 78 -11.59 14.70 -9.03
CA ARG A 78 -12.30 15.77 -9.71
C ARG A 78 -13.31 16.35 -8.72
N ASP A 79 -13.10 17.59 -8.29
CA ASP A 79 -14.16 18.32 -7.62
C ASP A 79 -15.31 18.60 -8.60
N GLN A 80 -16.49 18.96 -8.10
CA GLN A 80 -17.68 19.17 -8.95
C GLN A 80 -17.46 20.26 -10.01
N THR A 81 -16.53 21.18 -9.79
CA THR A 81 -16.19 22.26 -10.74
C THR A 81 -15.00 21.95 -11.63
N GLN A 82 -14.26 20.87 -11.34
CA GLN A 82 -12.99 20.48 -11.98
C GLN A 82 -11.93 21.59 -12.01
N THR A 83 -12.03 22.60 -11.13
CA THR A 83 -11.10 23.72 -11.12
C THR A 83 -9.93 23.49 -10.18
N MET A 84 -10.04 22.54 -9.24
CA MET A 84 -9.02 22.27 -8.24
C MET A 84 -8.36 20.92 -8.45
N ALA A 85 -7.04 20.88 -8.24
CA ALA A 85 -6.28 19.65 -8.20
C ALA A 85 -6.28 19.10 -6.77
N LEU A 86 -7.14 18.11 -6.52
CA LEU A 86 -7.20 17.39 -5.25
C LEU A 86 -6.63 15.99 -5.44
N TRP A 87 -5.54 15.67 -4.75
CA TRP A 87 -4.87 14.38 -4.90
C TRP A 87 -5.22 13.41 -3.78
N ASP A 88 -5.46 12.16 -4.16
CA ASP A 88 -5.40 11.02 -3.28
C ASP A 88 -4.09 10.27 -3.53
N LEU A 89 -3.17 10.32 -2.57
CA LEU A 89 -1.86 9.68 -2.64
C LEU A 89 -1.79 8.52 -1.66
N GLN A 90 -1.50 7.32 -2.18
CA GLN A 90 -1.18 6.16 -1.36
C GLN A 90 0.33 5.99 -1.30
N LEU A 91 0.89 6.13 -0.10
CA LEU A 91 2.31 5.98 0.16
C LEU A 91 2.56 4.75 1.02
N ALA A 92 3.72 4.12 0.84
CA ALA A 92 4.26 3.13 1.76
C ALA A 92 5.62 3.57 2.27
N ASN A 93 5.84 3.37 3.56
CA ASN A 93 7.16 3.39 4.17
C ASN A 93 7.70 1.96 4.18
N ARG A 94 8.75 1.71 3.40
CA ARG A 94 9.42 0.40 3.31
C ARG A 94 10.53 0.25 4.35
N SER A 95 10.86 1.30 5.09
CA SER A 95 11.82 1.22 6.19
C SER A 95 11.26 0.36 7.32
N ARG A 96 12.10 -0.54 7.85
CA ARG A 96 11.79 -1.31 9.07
C ARG A 96 12.13 -0.55 10.35
N ALA A 97 12.92 0.50 10.23
CA ALA A 97 13.58 1.17 11.35
C ALA A 97 13.08 2.61 11.56
N PHE A 98 12.79 3.33 10.48
CA PHE A 98 12.57 4.77 10.52
C PHE A 98 11.14 5.12 10.17
N GLY A 99 10.52 5.97 10.98
CA GLY A 99 9.30 6.69 10.61
C GLY A 99 9.65 7.97 9.83
N TYR A 100 8.66 8.54 9.14
CA TYR A 100 8.81 9.78 8.40
C TYR A 100 7.61 10.70 8.59
N LYS A 101 7.85 12.01 8.63
CA LYS A 101 6.82 13.06 8.65
C LYS A 101 7.22 14.18 7.69
N ASP A 102 6.33 15.16 7.52
CA ASP A 102 6.58 16.32 6.67
C ASP A 102 7.06 15.89 5.26
N ILE A 103 6.33 14.94 4.67
CA ILE A 103 6.68 14.32 3.39
C ILE A 103 6.45 15.36 2.29
N GLN A 104 7.51 15.76 1.62
CA GLN A 104 7.49 16.73 0.54
C GLN A 104 7.22 16.02 -0.78
N TYR A 105 6.28 16.54 -1.55
CA TYR A 105 5.95 16.04 -2.87
C TYR A 105 5.94 17.17 -3.90
N ALA A 106 6.11 16.81 -5.16
CA ALA A 106 5.86 17.69 -6.29
C ALA A 106 4.93 17.02 -7.30
N THR A 107 4.08 17.83 -7.93
CA THR A 107 3.25 17.44 -9.06
C THR A 107 3.71 18.19 -10.29
N ASN A 108 3.99 17.49 -11.38
CA ASN A 108 4.34 18.11 -12.65
C ASN A 108 3.19 17.93 -13.64
N TYR A 109 2.77 19.01 -14.28
CA TYR A 109 1.68 19.06 -15.25
C TYR A 109 2.23 19.32 -16.63
N TYR A 110 1.82 18.52 -17.62
CA TYR A 110 2.33 18.58 -18.98
C TYR A 110 1.19 18.75 -19.98
N ASP A 111 1.47 19.50 -21.05
CA ASP A 111 0.58 19.59 -22.21
C ASP A 111 0.63 18.32 -23.09
N SER A 112 -0.16 18.30 -24.16
CA SER A 112 -0.22 17.17 -25.10
C SER A 112 1.05 16.98 -25.95
N GLY A 113 1.89 18.01 -26.06
CA GLY A 113 3.20 17.96 -26.70
C GLY A 113 4.33 17.54 -25.75
N GLY A 114 4.03 17.35 -24.45
CA GLY A 114 5.01 17.02 -23.42
C GLY A 114 5.71 18.23 -22.79
N GLY A 115 5.31 19.45 -23.14
CA GLY A 115 5.78 20.68 -22.50
C GLY A 115 5.33 20.76 -21.05
N LEU A 116 6.24 21.15 -20.15
CA LEU A 116 5.90 21.37 -18.73
C LEU A 116 5.09 22.66 -18.61
N LEU A 117 3.84 22.55 -18.16
CA LEU A 117 2.94 23.67 -17.92
C LEU A 117 3.16 24.29 -16.54
N SER A 118 3.31 23.45 -15.53
CA SER A 118 3.46 23.87 -14.14
C SER A 118 4.06 22.75 -13.30
N THR A 119 4.88 23.14 -12.34
CA THR A 119 5.26 22.28 -11.20
C THR A 119 4.63 22.87 -9.95
N ARG A 120 3.97 22.02 -9.19
CA ARG A 120 3.41 22.35 -7.87
C ARG A 120 3.90 21.35 -6.84
N GLY A 121 3.53 21.55 -5.59
CA GLY A 121 3.98 20.70 -4.52
C GLY A 121 3.54 21.20 -3.17
N GLY A 122 3.80 20.37 -2.17
CA GLY A 122 3.38 20.63 -0.81
C GLY A 122 4.08 19.70 0.16
N THR A 123 3.62 19.77 1.40
CA THR A 123 4.10 18.93 2.50
C THR A 123 2.90 18.21 3.11
N ILE A 124 3.02 16.90 3.27
CA ILE A 124 2.07 16.07 4.02
C ILE A 124 2.60 15.98 5.46
N PRO A 125 1.99 16.68 6.43
CA PRO A 125 2.54 16.78 7.79
C PRO A 125 2.31 15.51 8.62
N GLN A 126 1.42 14.63 8.16
CA GLN A 126 1.04 13.43 8.90
C GLN A 126 2.19 12.41 8.91
N PRO A 127 2.52 11.83 10.07
CA PRO A 127 3.59 10.85 10.18
C PRO A 127 3.18 9.48 9.61
N MET A 128 4.19 8.77 9.10
CA MET A 128 4.16 7.38 8.68
C MET A 128 5.13 6.58 9.54
N ASP A 129 4.62 5.54 10.18
CA ASP A 129 5.42 4.65 11.00
C ASP A 129 6.29 3.74 10.12
N PRO A 130 7.31 3.05 10.67
CA PRO A 130 8.03 2.02 9.93
C PRO A 130 7.06 0.96 9.38
N MET A 131 7.32 0.49 8.15
CA MET A 131 6.52 -0.52 7.44
C MET A 131 5.06 -0.14 7.16
N ASP A 132 4.68 1.13 7.40
CA ASP A 132 3.31 1.62 7.28
C ASP A 132 2.91 1.87 5.82
N GLN A 133 1.60 1.80 5.56
CA GLN A 133 0.98 2.16 4.29
C GLN A 133 -0.26 3.00 4.56
N LYS A 134 -0.24 4.24 4.08
CA LYS A 134 -1.32 5.22 4.31
C LYS A 134 -1.81 5.83 3.00
N THR A 135 -3.10 6.15 2.98
CA THR A 135 -3.71 6.93 1.92
C THR A 135 -4.01 8.32 2.46
N PHE A 136 -3.42 9.33 1.84
CA PHE A 136 -3.66 10.73 2.09
C PHE A 136 -4.67 11.23 1.06
N THR A 137 -5.82 11.70 1.50
CA THR A 137 -6.91 12.11 0.61
C THR A 137 -7.06 13.61 0.54
N GLN A 138 -7.61 14.09 -0.58
CA GLN A 138 -7.92 15.51 -0.81
C GLN A 138 -6.75 16.46 -0.58
N ILE A 139 -5.53 16.04 -0.91
CA ILE A 139 -4.35 16.91 -0.87
C ILE A 139 -4.54 18.01 -1.91
N ASN A 140 -4.72 19.24 -1.43
CA ASN A 140 -4.99 20.38 -2.29
C ASN A 140 -3.72 20.95 -2.90
N ASP A 141 -3.60 20.85 -4.21
CA ASP A 141 -2.49 21.36 -5.01
C ASP A 141 -2.87 22.66 -5.76
N GLY A 142 -3.97 23.29 -5.36
CA GLY A 142 -4.51 24.54 -5.91
C GLY A 142 -5.30 24.36 -7.21
N LEU A 143 -5.35 25.41 -8.04
CA LEU A 143 -6.08 25.40 -9.32
C LEU A 143 -5.49 24.39 -10.33
N TYR A 144 -6.30 23.55 -10.97
CA TYR A 144 -5.84 22.62 -11.99
C TYR A 144 -5.37 23.39 -13.26
N PRO A 145 -4.12 23.18 -13.75
CA PRO A 145 -3.63 23.91 -14.91
C PRO A 145 -4.40 23.59 -16.19
N VAL A 146 -4.89 24.63 -16.87
CA VAL A 146 -5.58 24.51 -18.17
C VAL A 146 -4.60 23.96 -19.22
N GLY A 147 -5.10 23.06 -20.07
CA GLY A 147 -4.29 22.42 -21.11
C GLY A 147 -3.49 21.20 -20.65
N THR A 148 -3.61 20.79 -19.38
CA THR A 148 -2.96 19.56 -18.88
C THR A 148 -3.50 18.33 -19.61
N ALA A 149 -2.61 17.59 -20.26
CA ALA A 149 -2.88 16.28 -20.86
C ALA A 149 -2.28 15.13 -20.03
N ARG A 150 -1.20 15.39 -19.29
CA ARG A 150 -0.47 14.42 -18.45
C ARG A 150 -0.03 15.05 -17.15
N PHE A 151 0.09 14.23 -16.11
CA PHE A 151 0.72 14.62 -14.85
C PHE A 151 1.64 13.52 -14.28
N THR A 152 2.57 13.90 -13.43
CA THR A 152 3.37 12.99 -12.59
C THR A 152 3.42 13.50 -11.16
N VAL A 153 3.60 12.59 -10.19
CA VAL A 153 3.81 12.92 -8.78
C VAL A 153 5.15 12.33 -8.35
N GLU A 154 5.95 13.12 -7.64
CA GLU A 154 7.29 12.75 -7.18
C GLU A 154 7.45 13.09 -5.70
N LEU A 155 8.15 12.23 -4.97
CA LEU A 155 8.64 12.56 -3.63
C LEU A 155 9.89 13.43 -3.75
N LYS A 156 10.03 14.41 -2.86
CA LYS A 156 11.18 15.33 -2.80
C LYS A 156 11.97 15.23 -1.51
N GLY A 157 11.37 14.70 -0.46
CA GLY A 157 12.01 14.51 0.84
C GLY A 157 11.00 14.15 1.91
N ALA A 158 11.49 13.85 3.10
CA ALA A 158 10.72 13.80 4.33
C ALA A 158 11.66 14.00 5.52
N GLN A 159 11.10 14.35 6.68
CA GLN A 159 11.85 14.39 7.93
C GLN A 159 11.76 13.04 8.62
N PRO A 160 12.88 12.41 9.02
CA PRO A 160 12.83 11.19 9.81
C PRO A 160 12.23 11.48 11.19
N VAL A 161 11.45 10.53 11.69
CA VAL A 161 10.91 10.52 13.04
C VAL A 161 11.68 9.46 13.83
N PRO A 162 12.24 9.82 15.00
CA PRO A 162 12.96 8.89 15.86
C PRO A 162 12.06 7.83 16.49
#